data_AF-A0A9E1IK97-F1
#
_entry.id   AF-A0A9E1IK97-F1
#
_cell.length_a   1.000
_cell.length_b   1.000
_cell.length_c   1.000
_cell.angle_alpha   90.00
_cell.angle_beta   90.00
_cell.angle_gamma   90.00
#
_symmetry.space_group_name_H-M   'P 1'
#
loop_
_entity.id
_entity.type
_entity.pdbx_description
1 polymer ?
#
loop_
_entity_poly.entity_id
_entity_poly.type
_entity_poly.pdbx_seq_one_letter_code
_entity_poly.pdbx_strand_id
1 'polypeptide(L)'
;MNRTTLAVLGLVGFHIVSALLFILDMRLPFALFLAVAAVVIAIEKPLWGVGLLIAGRLTSTGANAWVRLGKVNIDLFEPALLLCAGALVAHAVIHQKPILKEAPWRLPVLTFLGFQTCSLFWSTDPGEGVQEVLATSVLLVTTVVILAFVESWDDLRAILWVWLLTSLFVSLVSVVGLMETVETSEAAFEMAQGSREGGFGQHPNWFAMNLVYIVHSAFALAIIESQKRWKWFAALAGVAIFFAQMRSGSRGGTWSALLGGGFALFYYPRARKYAWRLGLAVAALVVAVVVLDVGSTGQAYERIFVAGAASMARSVRITNWIACWQMMLDSYGLGIGAGGYAE
;
A
#
# COMPACT_ATOMS: atom_id res chain seq x y z
N MET A 1 -10.30 -41.86 -13.84
CA MET A 1 -11.52 -41.19 -13.31
C MET A 1 -12.00 -40.17 -14.34
N ASN A 2 -13.28 -40.13 -14.70
CA ASN A 2 -13.74 -39.18 -15.74
C ASN A 2 -13.79 -37.74 -15.17
N ARG A 3 -13.73 -36.72 -16.05
CA ARG A 3 -13.73 -35.30 -15.64
C ARG A 3 -14.95 -34.93 -14.78
N THR A 4 -16.09 -35.54 -15.05
CA THR A 4 -17.34 -35.33 -14.30
C THR A 4 -17.22 -35.82 -12.86
N THR A 5 -16.66 -37.01 -12.63
CA THR A 5 -16.43 -37.56 -11.28
C THR A 5 -15.46 -36.70 -10.48
N LEU A 6 -14.38 -36.21 -11.11
CA LEU A 6 -13.45 -35.25 -10.48
C LEU A 6 -14.15 -33.95 -10.07
N ALA A 7 -14.98 -33.37 -10.95
CA ALA A 7 -15.71 -32.15 -10.67
C ALA A 7 -16.73 -32.33 -9.53
N VAL A 8 -17.47 -33.44 -9.53
CA VAL A 8 -18.44 -33.75 -8.46
C VAL A 8 -17.74 -33.94 -7.12
N LEU A 9 -16.65 -34.69 -7.07
CA LEU A 9 -15.87 -34.87 -5.83
C LEU A 9 -15.28 -33.55 -5.34
N GLY A 10 -14.78 -32.71 -6.25
CA GLY A 10 -14.30 -31.37 -5.92
C GLY A 10 -15.38 -30.47 -5.32
N LEU A 11 -16.59 -30.48 -5.91
CA LEU A 11 -17.73 -29.70 -5.44
C LEU A 11 -18.23 -30.18 -4.07
N VAL A 12 -18.33 -31.50 -3.86
CA VAL A 12 -18.69 -32.09 -2.57
C VAL A 12 -17.66 -31.72 -1.50
N GLY A 13 -16.36 -31.85 -1.81
CA GLY A 13 -15.28 -31.43 -0.93
C GLY A 13 -15.36 -29.95 -0.57
N PHE A 14 -15.59 -29.08 -1.57
CA PHE A 14 -15.77 -27.64 -1.35
C PHE A 14 -16.94 -27.33 -0.43
N HIS A 15 -18.09 -28.00 -0.59
CA HIS A 15 -19.25 -27.80 0.29
C HIS A 15 -18.97 -28.26 1.73
N ILE A 16 -18.31 -29.40 1.91
CA ILE A 16 -17.95 -29.90 3.25
C ILE A 16 -17.00 -28.91 3.94
N VAL A 17 -15.93 -28.48 3.26
CA VAL A 17 -14.98 -27.50 3.80
C VAL A 17 -15.68 -26.17 4.11
N SER A 18 -16.55 -25.69 3.20
CA SER A 18 -17.31 -24.45 3.42
C SER A 18 -18.25 -24.55 4.63
N ALA A 19 -18.92 -25.69 4.82
CA ALA A 19 -19.78 -25.91 5.99
C ALA A 19 -18.97 -25.93 7.29
N LEU A 20 -17.80 -26.57 7.30
CA LEU A 20 -16.89 -26.57 8.45
C LEU A 20 -16.35 -25.17 8.76
N LEU A 21 -15.97 -24.40 7.73
CA LEU A 21 -15.54 -23.02 7.88
C LEU A 21 -16.66 -22.11 8.41
N PHE A 22 -17.91 -22.32 7.97
CA PHE A 22 -19.07 -21.57 8.46
C PHE A 22 -19.30 -21.76 9.96
N ILE A 23 -19.06 -22.97 10.47
CA ILE A 23 -19.16 -23.27 11.92
C ILE A 23 -18.10 -22.47 12.71
N LEU A 24 -16.91 -22.27 12.14
CA LEU A 24 -15.84 -21.51 12.78
C LEU A 24 -16.11 -20.01 12.73
N ASP A 25 -16.44 -19.47 11.55
CA ASP A 25 -16.80 -18.07 11.36
C ASP A 25 -17.55 -17.91 10.01
N MET A 26 -18.71 -17.25 10.04
CA MET A 26 -19.58 -17.09 8.88
C MET A 26 -18.94 -16.36 7.69
N ARG A 27 -17.83 -15.63 7.89
CA ARG A 27 -17.09 -14.91 6.86
C ARG A 27 -16.16 -15.82 6.05
N LEU A 28 -15.72 -16.92 6.63
CA LEU A 28 -14.72 -17.81 6.03
C LEU A 28 -15.18 -18.54 4.78
N PRO A 29 -16.44 -18.99 4.65
CA PRO A 29 -16.93 -19.55 3.41
C PRO A 29 -16.93 -18.53 2.26
N PHE A 30 -17.24 -17.26 2.55
CA PHE A 30 -17.15 -16.19 1.55
C PHE A 30 -15.70 -15.94 1.14
N ALA A 31 -14.77 -15.92 2.10
CA ALA A 31 -13.34 -15.79 1.82
C ALA A 31 -12.82 -16.95 0.97
N LEU A 32 -13.21 -18.19 1.29
CA LEU A 32 -12.86 -19.38 0.52
C LEU A 32 -13.43 -19.31 -0.90
N PHE A 33 -14.69 -18.91 -1.05
CA PHE A 33 -15.32 -18.72 -2.35
C PHE A 33 -14.59 -17.67 -3.18
N LEU A 34 -14.28 -16.51 -2.59
CA LEU A 34 -13.52 -15.45 -3.24
C LEU A 34 -12.12 -15.91 -3.63
N ALA A 35 -11.45 -16.69 -2.78
CA ALA A 35 -10.14 -17.26 -3.06
C ALA A 35 -10.19 -18.23 -4.25
N VAL A 36 -11.15 -19.15 -4.29
CA VAL A 36 -11.33 -20.09 -5.41
C VAL A 36 -11.65 -19.33 -6.69
N ALA A 37 -12.56 -18.35 -6.64
CA ALA A 37 -12.88 -17.51 -7.78
C ALA A 37 -11.65 -16.75 -8.29
N ALA A 38 -10.84 -16.18 -7.39
CA ALA A 38 -9.60 -15.49 -7.74
C ALA A 38 -8.58 -16.42 -8.40
N VAL A 39 -8.43 -17.65 -7.91
CA VAL A 39 -7.56 -18.67 -8.53
C VAL A 39 -8.03 -19.02 -9.93
N VAL A 40 -9.33 -19.29 -10.11
CA VAL A 40 -9.89 -19.60 -11.44
C VAL A 40 -9.67 -18.43 -12.40
N ILE A 41 -9.93 -17.21 -11.95
CA ILE A 41 -9.69 -16.00 -12.76
C ILE A 41 -8.19 -15.84 -13.08
N ALA A 42 -7.29 -16.08 -12.13
CA ALA A 42 -5.85 -15.99 -12.34
C ALA A 42 -5.34 -17.02 -13.36
N ILE A 43 -5.91 -18.23 -13.36
CA ILE A 43 -5.55 -19.29 -14.32
C ILE A 43 -6.08 -18.97 -15.72
N GLU A 44 -7.36 -18.57 -15.83
CA GLU A 44 -8.03 -18.35 -17.12
C GLU A 44 -7.68 -16.99 -17.73
N LYS A 45 -7.48 -15.97 -16.89
CA LYS A 45 -7.30 -14.57 -17.26
C LYS A 45 -6.25 -13.91 -16.35
N PRO A 46 -4.95 -14.21 -16.54
CA PRO A 46 -3.91 -13.85 -15.59
C PRO A 46 -3.78 -12.34 -15.33
N LEU A 47 -4.05 -11.49 -16.33
CA LEU A 47 -4.09 -10.03 -16.13
C LEU A 47 -5.16 -9.61 -15.09
N TRP A 48 -6.34 -10.22 -15.13
CA TRP A 48 -7.39 -9.99 -14.15
C TRP A 48 -7.03 -10.60 -12.79
N GLY A 49 -6.29 -11.71 -12.77
CA GLY A 49 -5.66 -12.24 -11.56
C GLY A 49 -4.71 -11.24 -10.91
N VAL A 50 -3.86 -10.57 -11.69
CA VAL A 50 -3.01 -9.47 -11.21
C VAL A 50 -3.85 -8.30 -10.67
N GLY A 51 -4.92 -7.94 -11.36
CA GLY A 51 -5.87 -6.94 -10.88
C GLY A 51 -6.46 -7.30 -9.51
N LEU A 52 -6.89 -8.56 -9.33
CA LEU A 52 -7.39 -9.07 -8.04
C LEU A 52 -6.31 -9.08 -6.97
N LEU A 53 -5.06 -9.40 -7.32
CA LEU A 53 -3.92 -9.37 -6.40
C LEU A 53 -3.69 -7.94 -5.87
N ILE A 54 -3.71 -6.95 -6.76
CA ILE A 54 -3.58 -5.53 -6.38
C ILE A 54 -4.78 -5.09 -5.55
N ALA A 55 -5.99 -5.42 -5.99
CA ALA A 55 -7.21 -5.03 -5.29
C ALA A 55 -7.24 -5.61 -3.86
N GLY A 56 -7.01 -6.92 -3.72
CA GLY A 56 -6.98 -7.58 -2.43
C GLY A 56 -5.87 -7.04 -1.52
N ARG A 57 -4.70 -6.69 -2.07
CA ARG A 57 -3.63 -6.09 -1.28
C ARG A 57 -3.99 -4.69 -0.78
N LEU A 58 -4.66 -3.89 -1.60
CA LEU A 58 -5.10 -2.53 -1.23
C LEU A 58 -6.31 -2.52 -0.29
N THR A 59 -7.06 -3.61 -0.18
CA THR A 59 -8.16 -3.75 0.80
C THR A 59 -7.75 -4.46 2.08
N SER A 60 -6.55 -5.07 2.11
CA SER A 60 -6.00 -5.78 3.26
C SER A 60 -5.45 -4.80 4.31
N THR A 61 -6.34 -4.14 5.05
CA THR A 61 -6.00 -3.10 6.02
C THR A 61 -5.47 -3.62 7.35
N GLY A 62 -5.44 -4.94 7.58
CA GLY A 62 -5.15 -5.53 8.89
C GLY A 62 -6.29 -5.37 9.91
N ALA A 63 -7.23 -4.44 9.69
CA ALA A 63 -8.47 -4.33 10.46
C ALA A 63 -9.40 -5.53 10.25
N ASN A 64 -9.26 -6.21 9.10
CA ASN A 64 -10.00 -7.43 8.76
C ASN A 64 -9.22 -8.72 9.11
N ALA A 65 -8.16 -8.61 9.92
CA ALA A 65 -7.40 -9.76 10.38
C ALA A 65 -8.28 -10.72 11.19
N TRP A 66 -8.31 -11.98 10.77
CA TRP A 66 -9.12 -13.03 11.38
C TRP A 66 -8.26 -14.02 12.18
N VAL A 67 -6.96 -14.11 11.88
CA VAL A 67 -5.99 -14.85 12.66
C VAL A 67 -4.81 -13.95 12.97
N ARG A 68 -4.40 -13.87 14.24
CA ARG A 68 -3.17 -13.21 14.67
C ARG A 68 -2.19 -14.26 15.15
N LEU A 69 -1.07 -14.42 14.44
CA LEU A 69 0.03 -15.32 14.82
C LEU A 69 1.20 -14.45 15.30
N GLY A 70 1.27 -14.19 16.60
CA GLY A 70 2.24 -13.24 17.17
C GLY A 70 1.98 -11.81 16.67
N LYS A 71 3.00 -11.16 16.10
CA LYS A 71 2.89 -9.83 15.46
C LYS A 71 2.35 -9.90 14.01
N VAL A 72 2.11 -11.10 13.46
CA VAL A 72 1.60 -11.28 12.08
C VAL A 72 0.08 -11.32 12.07
N ASN A 73 -0.53 -10.38 11.37
CA ASN A 73 -1.96 -10.31 11.14
C ASN A 73 -2.28 -10.99 9.81
N ILE A 74 -2.99 -12.13 9.86
CA ILE A 74 -3.51 -12.78 8.66
C ILE A 74 -4.87 -12.19 8.31
N ASP A 75 -4.92 -11.45 7.21
CA ASP A 75 -6.15 -10.83 6.71
C ASP A 75 -7.02 -11.83 5.94
N LEU A 76 -8.32 -11.54 5.81
CA LEU A 76 -9.27 -12.35 5.06
C LEU A 76 -8.84 -12.53 3.59
N PHE A 77 -8.11 -11.54 3.07
CA PHE A 77 -7.65 -11.51 1.68
C PHE A 77 -6.30 -12.20 1.48
N GLU A 78 -5.47 -12.36 2.52
CA GLU A 78 -4.10 -12.87 2.34
C GLU A 78 -4.04 -14.32 1.81
N PRO A 79 -4.86 -15.28 2.27
CA PRO A 79 -4.92 -16.60 1.65
C PRO A 79 -5.32 -16.53 0.17
N ALA A 80 -6.28 -15.66 -0.18
CA ALA A 80 -6.70 -15.46 -1.56
C ALA A 80 -5.58 -14.85 -2.41
N LEU A 81 -4.81 -13.91 -1.85
CA LEU A 81 -3.65 -13.30 -2.49
C LEU A 81 -2.53 -14.31 -2.71
N LEU A 82 -2.23 -15.15 -1.73
CA LEU A 82 -1.22 -16.21 -1.84
C LEU A 82 -1.62 -17.26 -2.87
N LEU A 83 -2.88 -17.69 -2.87
CA LEU A 83 -3.39 -18.64 -3.86
C LEU A 83 -3.42 -18.02 -5.26
N CYS A 84 -3.80 -16.75 -5.39
CA CYS A 84 -3.75 -16.02 -6.66
C CYS A 84 -2.31 -15.88 -7.17
N ALA A 85 -1.38 -15.47 -6.31
CA ALA A 85 0.05 -15.39 -6.66
C ALA A 85 0.61 -16.75 -7.06
N GLY A 86 0.29 -17.81 -6.31
CA GLY A 86 0.66 -19.19 -6.62
C GLY A 86 0.09 -19.66 -7.95
N ALA A 87 -1.18 -19.35 -8.25
CA ALA A 87 -1.83 -19.64 -9.52
C ALA A 87 -1.17 -18.90 -10.69
N LEU A 88 -0.81 -17.63 -10.51
CA LEU A 88 -0.09 -16.83 -11.50
C LEU A 88 1.32 -17.38 -11.75
N VAL A 89 2.05 -17.77 -10.70
CA VAL A 89 3.36 -18.42 -10.82
C VAL A 89 3.22 -19.76 -11.56
N ALA A 90 2.26 -20.60 -11.17
CA ALA A 90 2.00 -21.88 -11.83
C ALA A 90 1.64 -21.69 -13.31
N HIS A 91 0.76 -20.73 -13.62
CA HIS A 91 0.40 -20.37 -14.99
C HIS A 91 1.64 -19.94 -15.78
N ALA A 92 2.49 -19.08 -15.22
CA ALA A 92 3.71 -18.65 -15.88
C ALA A 92 4.68 -19.82 -16.14
N VAL A 93 4.83 -20.75 -15.19
CA VAL A 93 5.65 -21.97 -15.37
C VAL A 93 5.08 -22.88 -16.46
N ILE A 94 3.78 -23.16 -16.42
CA ILE A 94 3.10 -24.05 -17.40
C ILE A 94 3.20 -23.49 -18.82
N HIS A 95 3.03 -22.17 -18.97
CA HIS A 95 3.09 -21.49 -20.26
C HIS A 95 4.48 -20.97 -20.62
N GLN A 96 5.53 -21.36 -19.87
CA GLN A 96 6.92 -20.95 -20.08
C GLN A 96 7.11 -19.44 -20.22
N LYS A 97 6.29 -18.64 -19.51
CA LYS A 97 6.46 -17.19 -19.46
C LYS A 97 7.69 -16.83 -18.63
N PRO A 98 8.55 -15.92 -19.09
CA PRO A 98 9.68 -15.44 -18.32
C PRO A 98 9.18 -14.61 -17.13
N ILE A 99 9.20 -15.23 -15.94
CA ILE A 99 8.83 -14.57 -14.69
C ILE A 99 9.87 -13.49 -14.35
N LEU A 100 11.16 -13.82 -14.51
CA LEU A 100 12.27 -12.92 -14.22
C LEU A 100 12.59 -12.04 -15.43
N LYS A 101 11.85 -10.95 -15.59
CA LYS A 101 12.21 -9.89 -16.55
C LYS A 101 13.33 -9.01 -15.98
N GLU A 102 14.25 -8.59 -16.83
CA GLU A 102 15.24 -7.59 -16.43
C GLU A 102 14.57 -6.24 -16.21
N ALA A 103 14.87 -5.64 -15.07
CA ALA A 103 14.36 -4.32 -14.72
C ALA A 103 15.44 -3.53 -13.97
N PRO A 104 15.54 -2.20 -14.18
CA PRO A 104 16.60 -1.39 -13.60
C PRO A 104 16.56 -1.37 -12.06
N TRP A 105 15.39 -1.60 -11.47
CA TRP A 105 15.20 -1.67 -10.02
C TRP A 105 15.62 -3.02 -9.42
N ARG A 106 15.79 -4.08 -10.23
CA ARG A 106 16.00 -5.46 -9.75
C ARG A 106 17.26 -5.58 -8.90
N LEU A 107 18.40 -5.12 -9.43
CA LEU A 107 19.68 -5.21 -8.74
C LEU A 107 19.69 -4.38 -7.44
N PRO A 108 19.23 -3.10 -7.42
CA PRO A 108 19.07 -2.35 -6.18
C PRO A 108 18.22 -3.07 -5.13
N VAL A 109 17.05 -3.59 -5.50
CA VAL A 109 16.14 -4.27 -4.56
C VAL A 109 16.74 -5.58 -4.04
N LEU A 110 17.37 -6.38 -4.90
CA LEU A 110 18.05 -7.61 -4.48
C LEU A 110 19.26 -7.35 -3.60
N THR A 111 20.04 -6.30 -3.90
CA THR A 111 21.17 -5.88 -3.08
C THR A 111 20.67 -5.46 -1.70
N PHE A 112 19.59 -4.69 -1.65
CA PHE A 112 18.96 -4.28 -0.41
C PHE A 112 18.40 -5.46 0.39
N LEU A 113 17.74 -6.41 -0.26
CA LEU A 113 17.25 -7.63 0.38
C LEU A 113 18.40 -8.49 0.92
N GLY A 114 19.49 -8.64 0.16
CA GLY A 114 20.69 -9.33 0.60
C GLY A 114 21.31 -8.65 1.81
N PHE A 115 21.39 -7.32 1.79
CA PHE A 115 21.86 -6.52 2.92
C PHE A 115 20.97 -6.67 4.16
N GLN A 116 19.64 -6.64 4.03
CA GLN A 116 18.71 -6.90 5.14
C GLN A 116 18.91 -8.31 5.71
N THR A 117 19.07 -9.31 4.85
CA THR A 117 19.29 -10.70 5.25
C THR A 117 20.61 -10.86 6.01
N CYS A 118 21.70 -10.27 5.50
CA CYS A 118 22.98 -10.25 6.19
C CYS A 118 22.88 -9.52 7.54
N SER A 119 22.09 -8.44 7.62
CA SER A 119 21.90 -7.68 8.85
C SER A 119 21.24 -8.50 9.98
N LEU A 120 20.54 -9.59 9.68
CA LEU A 120 19.96 -10.47 10.70
C LEU A 120 21.00 -11.06 11.66
N PHE A 121 22.24 -11.28 11.21
CA PHE A 121 23.31 -11.83 12.05
C PHE A 121 23.83 -10.82 13.10
N TRP A 122 23.51 -9.54 12.92
CA TRP A 122 23.92 -8.45 13.81
C TRP A 122 22.72 -7.71 14.44
N SER A 123 21.49 -8.19 14.20
CA SER A 123 20.28 -7.59 14.78
C SER A 123 20.13 -7.98 16.24
N THR A 124 19.82 -6.99 17.10
CA THR A 124 19.44 -7.22 18.50
C THR A 124 18.06 -7.87 18.63
N ASP A 125 17.18 -7.67 17.63
CA ASP A 125 15.92 -8.39 17.46
C ASP A 125 15.87 -9.04 16.06
N PRO A 126 16.31 -10.31 15.92
CA PRO A 126 16.22 -11.04 14.66
C PRO A 126 14.77 -11.30 14.20
N GLY A 127 13.81 -11.31 15.13
CA GLY A 127 12.41 -11.58 14.83
C GLY A 127 11.78 -10.46 13.99
N GLU A 128 12.06 -9.20 14.32
CA GLU A 128 11.63 -8.05 13.53
C GLU A 128 12.34 -7.97 12.19
N GLY A 129 13.65 -8.23 12.15
CA GLY A 129 14.39 -8.30 10.91
C GLY A 129 13.84 -9.35 9.93
N VAL A 130 13.44 -10.53 10.43
CA VAL A 130 12.80 -11.56 9.59
C VAL A 130 11.48 -11.05 8.99
N GLN A 131 10.69 -10.26 9.72
CA GLN A 131 9.46 -9.68 9.20
C GLN A 131 9.74 -8.67 8.07
N GLU A 132 10.80 -7.87 8.18
CA GLU A 132 11.21 -6.94 7.11
C GLU A 132 11.67 -7.67 5.85
N VAL A 133 12.46 -8.74 6.01
CA VAL A 133 12.90 -9.60 4.90
C VAL A 133 11.70 -10.25 4.21
N LEU A 134 10.74 -10.76 4.99
CA LEU A 134 9.50 -11.33 4.46
C LEU A 134 8.66 -10.28 3.70
N ALA A 135 8.47 -9.10 4.26
CA ALA A 135 7.71 -8.02 3.61
C ALA A 135 8.35 -7.58 2.29
N THR A 136 9.68 -7.41 2.28
CA THR A 136 10.44 -7.06 1.07
C THR A 136 10.40 -8.18 0.04
N SER A 137 10.45 -9.44 0.46
CA SER A 137 10.31 -10.61 -0.41
C SER A 137 8.91 -10.67 -1.05
N VAL A 138 7.85 -10.41 -0.29
CA VAL A 138 6.47 -10.35 -0.81
C VAL A 138 6.33 -9.22 -1.82
N LEU A 139 6.91 -8.05 -1.55
CA LEU A 139 6.93 -6.93 -2.50
C LEU A 139 7.64 -7.33 -3.80
N LEU A 140 8.79 -8.00 -3.70
CA LEU A 140 9.56 -8.46 -4.85
C LEU A 140 8.75 -9.47 -5.68
N VAL A 141 8.21 -10.51 -5.04
CA VAL A 141 7.39 -11.54 -5.71
C VAL A 141 6.19 -10.91 -6.40
N THR A 142 5.47 -10.02 -5.72
CA THR A 142 4.29 -9.33 -6.28
C THR A 142 4.68 -8.49 -7.49
N THR A 143 5.78 -7.74 -7.40
CA THR A 143 6.26 -6.89 -8.50
C THR A 143 6.68 -7.74 -9.71
N VAL A 144 7.40 -8.84 -9.47
CA VAL A 144 7.82 -9.78 -10.51
C VAL A 144 6.61 -10.42 -11.21
N VAL A 145 5.60 -10.83 -10.44
CA VAL A 145 4.33 -11.36 -10.99
C VAL A 145 3.61 -10.30 -11.83
N ILE A 146 3.48 -9.06 -11.35
CA ILE A 146 2.89 -7.96 -12.12
C ILE A 146 3.64 -7.78 -13.44
N LEU A 147 4.97 -7.70 -13.41
CA LEU A 147 5.77 -7.53 -14.64
C LEU A 147 5.68 -8.72 -15.59
N ALA A 148 5.51 -9.94 -15.09
CA ALA A 148 5.37 -11.11 -15.93
C ALA A 148 4.11 -11.04 -16.81
N PHE A 149 3.02 -10.45 -16.30
CA PHE A 149 1.71 -10.46 -16.96
C PHE A 149 1.24 -9.12 -17.52
N VAL A 150 1.86 -8.00 -17.13
CA VAL A 150 1.65 -6.68 -17.74
C VAL A 150 2.68 -6.49 -18.85
N GLU A 151 2.29 -6.78 -20.09
CA GLU A 151 3.20 -6.80 -21.24
C GLU A 151 3.01 -5.60 -22.17
N SER A 152 1.83 -4.99 -22.16
CA SER A 152 1.48 -3.86 -23.02
C SER A 152 1.07 -2.61 -22.24
N TRP A 153 1.01 -1.47 -22.95
CA TRP A 153 0.47 -0.23 -22.41
C TRP A 153 -1.01 -0.34 -22.04
N ASP A 154 -1.78 -1.14 -22.78
CA ASP A 154 -3.20 -1.37 -22.49
C ASP A 154 -3.38 -2.20 -21.22
N ASP A 155 -2.51 -3.19 -20.99
CA ASP A 155 -2.49 -3.96 -19.75
C ASP A 155 -2.16 -3.06 -18.56
N LEU A 156 -1.13 -2.23 -18.68
CA LEU A 156 -0.75 -1.29 -17.63
C LEU A 156 -1.90 -0.33 -17.32
N ARG A 157 -2.55 0.21 -18.36
CA ARG A 157 -3.71 1.09 -18.23
C ARG A 157 -4.86 0.38 -17.50
N ALA A 158 -5.16 -0.88 -17.83
CA ALA A 158 -6.19 -1.67 -17.16
C ALA A 158 -5.86 -1.87 -15.67
N ILE A 159 -4.61 -2.21 -15.36
CA ILE A 159 -4.16 -2.39 -13.98
C ILE A 159 -4.20 -1.09 -13.17
N LEU A 160 -3.80 0.05 -13.77
CA LEU A 160 -3.91 1.35 -13.12
C LEU A 160 -5.37 1.73 -12.84
N TRP A 161 -6.31 1.36 -13.71
CA TRP A 161 -7.73 1.53 -13.45
C TRP A 161 -8.22 0.68 -12.27
N VAL A 162 -7.80 -0.59 -12.19
CA VAL A 162 -8.11 -1.44 -11.03
C VAL A 162 -7.59 -0.81 -9.75
N TRP A 163 -6.32 -0.39 -9.73
CA TRP A 163 -5.72 0.28 -8.58
C TRP A 163 -6.51 1.54 -8.20
N LEU A 164 -6.79 2.43 -9.16
CA LEU A 164 -7.54 3.66 -8.93
C LEU A 164 -8.94 3.40 -8.35
N LEU A 165 -9.68 2.45 -8.93
CA LEU A 165 -11.02 2.10 -8.47
C LEU A 165 -10.99 1.48 -7.07
N THR A 166 -10.03 0.61 -6.78
CA THR A 166 -9.88 0.05 -5.43
C THR A 166 -9.50 1.13 -4.41
N SER A 167 -8.55 2.02 -4.74
CA SER A 167 -8.19 3.11 -3.84
C SER A 167 -9.33 4.11 -3.61
N LEU A 168 -10.15 4.37 -4.63
CA LEU A 168 -11.36 5.18 -4.48
C LEU A 168 -12.37 4.47 -3.58
N PHE A 169 -12.59 3.17 -3.78
CA PHE A 169 -13.45 2.35 -2.92
C PHE A 169 -12.97 2.40 -1.46
N VAL A 170 -11.69 2.13 -1.20
CA VAL A 170 -11.09 2.21 0.13
C VAL A 170 -11.27 3.61 0.73
N SER A 171 -11.05 4.67 -0.05
CA SER A 171 -11.27 6.05 0.39
C SER A 171 -12.73 6.31 0.80
N LEU A 172 -13.68 5.84 0.00
CA LEU A 172 -15.12 6.02 0.27
C LEU A 172 -15.56 5.24 1.51
N VAL A 173 -15.16 3.97 1.63
CA VAL A 173 -15.47 3.13 2.80
C VAL A 173 -14.90 3.76 4.07
N SER A 174 -13.66 4.25 4.03
CA SER A 174 -13.06 4.92 5.18
C SER A 174 -13.77 6.22 5.53
N VAL A 175 -14.20 7.02 4.55
CA VAL A 175 -14.97 8.25 4.82
C VAL A 175 -16.33 7.93 5.42
N VAL A 176 -17.05 6.93 4.90
CA VAL A 176 -18.37 6.52 5.43
C VAL A 176 -18.24 5.92 6.83
N GLY A 177 -17.27 5.03 7.06
CA GLY A 177 -17.00 4.48 8.40
C GLY A 177 -16.65 5.55 9.43
N LEU A 178 -15.92 6.59 9.01
CA LEU A 178 -15.64 7.77 9.84
C LEU A 178 -16.88 8.63 10.16
N MET A 179 -17.94 8.58 9.34
CA MET A 179 -19.20 9.29 9.62
C MET A 179 -20.10 8.51 10.58
N GLU A 180 -19.96 7.20 10.68
CA GLU A 180 -20.71 6.37 11.63
C GLU A 180 -20.07 6.35 13.03
N THR A 181 -18.75 6.54 13.14
CA THR A 181 -18.00 6.50 14.41
C THR A 181 -17.64 7.88 14.97
N VAL A 182 -18.49 8.89 14.80
CA VAL A 182 -18.21 10.30 15.20
C VAL A 182 -17.92 10.47 16.71
N GLU A 183 -18.16 9.46 17.55
CA GLU A 183 -17.75 9.47 18.97
C GLU A 183 -16.34 8.89 19.24
N THR A 184 -15.69 8.20 18.30
CA THR A 184 -14.35 7.61 18.51
C THR A 184 -13.36 8.04 17.44
N SER A 185 -12.91 9.29 17.51
CA SER A 185 -11.75 9.78 16.74
C SER A 185 -10.48 8.94 16.94
N GLU A 186 -10.43 8.14 18.00
CA GLU A 186 -9.38 7.16 18.29
C GLU A 186 -9.45 5.91 17.39
N ALA A 187 -10.63 5.41 17.01
CA ALA A 187 -10.75 4.15 16.27
C ALA A 187 -10.15 4.22 14.85
N ALA A 188 -10.31 5.36 14.16
CA ALA A 188 -9.69 5.56 12.85
C ALA A 188 -8.18 5.80 12.94
N PHE A 189 -7.70 6.29 14.08
CA PHE A 189 -6.28 6.48 14.34
C PHE A 189 -5.61 5.16 14.78
N GLU A 190 -6.29 4.33 15.57
CA GLU A 190 -5.85 2.98 15.94
C GLU A 190 -5.82 2.03 14.75
N MET A 191 -6.82 2.10 13.84
CA MET A 191 -6.76 1.37 12.57
C MET A 191 -5.61 1.81 11.66
N ALA A 192 -5.06 3.01 11.86
CA ALA A 192 -3.88 3.50 11.15
C ALA A 192 -2.57 3.10 11.84
N GLN A 193 -2.56 2.90 13.16
CA GLN A 193 -1.38 2.56 13.95
C GLN A 193 -1.05 1.06 13.88
N GLY A 194 -0.39 0.65 12.79
CA GLY A 194 0.56 -0.46 12.89
C GLY A 194 1.67 -0.10 13.90
N SER A 195 2.11 -1.07 14.71
CA SER A 195 3.24 -0.89 15.62
C SER A 195 4.41 -0.25 14.89
N ARG A 196 4.87 0.92 15.35
CA ARG A 196 5.96 1.72 14.76
C ARG A 196 7.34 1.04 14.77
N GLU A 197 7.41 -0.22 15.18
CA GLU A 197 8.64 -0.91 15.56
C GLU A 197 9.41 -1.44 14.33
N GLY A 198 8.75 -1.71 13.19
CA GLY A 198 9.40 -2.34 12.03
C GLY A 198 9.23 -1.59 10.68
N GLY A 199 10.09 -0.61 10.43
CA GLY A 199 10.59 -0.13 9.12
C GLY A 199 9.72 -0.33 7.89
N PHE A 200 10.33 -0.75 6.77
CA PHE A 200 9.71 -0.71 5.44
C PHE A 200 8.45 -1.60 5.33
N GLY A 201 8.22 -2.50 6.29
CA GLY A 201 7.17 -3.52 6.23
C GLY A 201 5.77 -3.04 6.63
N GLN A 202 5.65 -2.12 7.58
CA GLN A 202 4.34 -1.64 8.04
C GLN A 202 4.39 -0.13 8.37
N HIS A 203 3.97 0.70 7.42
CA HIS A 203 3.81 2.12 7.69
C HIS A 203 2.73 2.32 8.78
N PRO A 204 2.96 3.15 9.81
CA PRO A 204 2.00 3.45 10.89
C PRO A 204 0.81 4.30 10.42
N ASN A 205 0.59 4.32 9.11
CA ASN A 205 -0.58 4.87 8.44
C ASN A 205 -0.65 4.23 7.05
N TRP A 206 -0.89 2.92 7.05
CA TRP A 206 -0.99 2.09 5.84
C TRP A 206 -2.01 2.67 4.85
N PHE A 207 -3.10 3.22 5.39
CA PHE A 207 -4.13 3.92 4.63
C PHE A 207 -3.54 5.08 3.81
N ALA A 208 -2.80 6.01 4.42
CA ALA A 208 -2.17 7.10 3.67
C ALA A 208 -1.13 6.60 2.66
N MET A 209 -0.36 5.58 3.00
CA MET A 209 0.67 5.02 2.11
C MET A 209 0.05 4.46 0.82
N ASN A 210 -1.04 3.69 0.93
CA ASN A 210 -1.69 3.13 -0.26
C ASN A 210 -2.35 4.20 -1.14
N LEU A 211 -2.93 5.22 -0.52
CA LEU A 211 -3.57 6.30 -1.26
C LEU A 211 -2.56 7.25 -1.91
N VAL A 212 -1.36 7.46 -1.33
CA VAL A 212 -0.40 8.42 -1.87
C VAL A 212 0.13 8.03 -3.26
N TYR A 213 0.41 6.74 -3.48
CA TYR A 213 1.05 6.27 -4.71
C TYR A 213 0.14 6.33 -5.94
N ILE A 214 -1.17 6.17 -5.75
CA ILE A 214 -2.13 6.17 -6.87
C ILE A 214 -2.52 7.58 -7.31
N VAL A 215 -2.34 8.61 -6.46
CA VAL A 215 -2.74 10.00 -6.78
C VAL A 215 -2.05 10.47 -8.07
N HIS A 216 -0.73 10.28 -8.20
CA HIS A 216 0.00 10.67 -9.42
C HIS A 216 -0.44 9.88 -10.63
N SER A 217 -0.59 8.56 -10.46
CA SER A 217 -1.04 7.64 -11.49
C SER A 217 -2.47 7.95 -11.98
N ALA A 218 -3.35 8.45 -11.10
CA ALA A 218 -4.70 8.90 -11.47
C ALA A 218 -4.67 10.12 -12.41
N PHE A 219 -3.78 11.09 -12.14
CA PHE A 219 -3.60 12.22 -13.04
C PHE A 219 -2.89 11.82 -14.34
N ALA A 220 -1.94 10.89 -14.30
CA ALA A 220 -1.35 10.33 -15.50
C ALA A 220 -2.41 9.62 -16.38
N LEU A 221 -3.26 8.78 -15.77
CA LEU A 221 -4.43 8.18 -16.40
C LEU A 221 -5.31 9.27 -17.05
N ALA A 222 -5.69 10.30 -16.29
CA ALA A 222 -6.48 11.40 -16.83
C ALA A 222 -5.83 12.06 -18.07
N ILE A 223 -4.50 12.19 -18.11
CA ILE A 223 -3.82 12.77 -19.27
C ILE A 223 -3.92 11.86 -20.49
N ILE A 224 -3.66 10.56 -20.33
CA ILE A 224 -3.58 9.58 -21.44
C ILE A 224 -4.95 9.12 -21.95
N GLU A 225 -6.01 9.24 -21.14
CA GLU A 225 -7.36 8.84 -21.52
C GLU A 225 -7.90 9.64 -22.71
N SER A 226 -8.39 8.92 -23.73
CA SER A 226 -8.95 9.51 -24.95
C SER A 226 -10.39 10.00 -24.76
N GLN A 227 -11.18 9.29 -23.97
CA GLN A 227 -12.58 9.66 -23.72
C GLN A 227 -12.68 10.70 -22.61
N LYS A 228 -13.32 11.84 -22.92
CA LYS A 228 -13.48 12.97 -21.99
C LYS A 228 -14.08 12.56 -20.63
N ARG A 229 -15.04 11.63 -20.60
CA ARG A 229 -15.66 11.14 -19.36
C ARG A 229 -14.66 10.44 -18.43
N TRP A 230 -13.81 9.56 -18.97
CA TRP A 230 -12.82 8.80 -18.19
C TRP A 230 -11.67 9.69 -17.72
N LYS A 231 -11.30 10.67 -18.54
CA LYS A 231 -10.36 11.73 -18.19
C LYS A 231 -10.80 12.53 -16.95
N TRP A 232 -12.05 13.01 -16.96
CA TRP A 232 -12.61 13.73 -15.81
C TRP A 232 -12.77 12.82 -14.59
N PHE A 233 -13.27 11.60 -14.79
CA PHE A 233 -13.43 10.64 -13.71
C PHE A 233 -12.09 10.34 -13.01
N ALA A 234 -11.02 10.05 -13.77
CA ALA A 234 -9.70 9.79 -13.20
C ALA A 234 -9.15 10.99 -12.40
N ALA A 235 -9.29 12.20 -12.95
CA ALA A 235 -8.85 13.42 -12.27
C ALA A 235 -9.63 13.66 -10.97
N LEU A 236 -10.96 13.55 -11.01
CA LEU A 236 -11.82 13.73 -9.83
C LEU A 236 -11.59 12.64 -8.78
N ALA A 237 -11.41 11.39 -9.20
CA ALA A 237 -11.05 10.29 -8.31
C ALA A 237 -9.70 10.53 -7.63
N GLY A 238 -8.69 10.98 -8.38
CA GLY A 238 -7.39 11.35 -7.82
C GLY A 238 -7.48 12.47 -6.77
N VAL A 239 -8.31 13.49 -7.03
CA VAL A 239 -8.60 14.58 -6.07
C VAL A 239 -9.28 14.04 -4.82
N ALA A 240 -10.31 13.19 -4.97
CA ALA A 240 -11.03 12.60 -3.85
C ALA A 240 -10.11 11.73 -2.97
N ILE A 241 -9.28 10.88 -3.60
CA ILE A 241 -8.28 10.05 -2.91
C ILE A 241 -7.25 10.92 -2.19
N PHE A 242 -6.80 12.02 -2.81
CA PHE A 242 -5.88 12.96 -2.15
C PHE A 242 -6.49 13.58 -0.89
N PHE A 243 -7.76 14.00 -0.93
CA PHE A 243 -8.45 14.51 0.27
C PHE A 243 -8.63 13.42 1.34
N ALA A 244 -8.97 12.20 0.94
CA ALA A 244 -9.04 11.07 1.87
C ALA A 244 -7.66 10.79 2.52
N GLN A 245 -6.58 10.83 1.74
CA GLN A 245 -5.21 10.74 2.24
C GLN A 245 -4.91 11.87 3.23
N MET A 246 -5.26 13.13 2.92
CA MET A 246 -5.04 14.25 3.84
C MET A 246 -5.79 14.07 5.16
N ARG A 247 -7.01 13.53 5.12
CA ARG A 247 -7.83 13.25 6.30
C ARG A 247 -7.20 12.22 7.24
N SER A 248 -6.30 11.37 6.74
CA SER A 248 -5.52 10.45 7.58
C SER A 248 -4.53 11.16 8.52
N GLY A 249 -4.32 12.48 8.37
CA GLY A 249 -3.34 13.25 9.15
C GLY A 249 -1.88 13.00 8.78
N SER A 250 -1.59 12.19 7.74
CA SER A 250 -0.22 11.90 7.30
C SER A 250 0.41 13.08 6.56
N ARG A 251 1.10 13.94 7.31
CA ARG A 251 1.90 15.06 6.78
C ARG A 251 2.92 14.61 5.74
N GLY A 252 3.64 13.51 6.02
CA GLY A 252 4.64 12.95 5.09
C GLY A 252 4.03 12.46 3.78
N GLY A 253 2.86 11.79 3.84
CA GLY A 253 2.14 11.38 2.64
C GLY A 253 1.67 12.58 1.81
N THR A 254 1.13 13.62 2.45
CA THR A 254 0.67 14.83 1.76
C THR A 254 1.82 15.57 1.08
N TRP A 255 2.96 15.76 1.76
CA TRP A 255 4.14 16.37 1.14
C TRP A 255 4.71 15.52 0.01
N SER A 256 4.71 14.19 0.14
CA SER A 256 5.15 13.29 -0.93
C SER A 256 4.25 13.38 -2.16
N ALA A 257 2.93 13.43 -1.97
CA ALA A 257 1.97 13.65 -3.06
C ALA A 257 2.19 14.99 -3.76
N LEU A 258 2.32 16.08 -3.00
CA LEU A 258 2.50 17.42 -3.54
C LEU A 258 3.84 17.59 -4.26
N LEU A 259 4.94 17.15 -3.64
CA LEU A 259 6.27 17.25 -4.23
C LEU A 259 6.43 16.35 -5.45
N GLY A 260 6.01 15.08 -5.34
CA GLY A 260 6.04 14.14 -6.47
C GLY A 260 5.20 14.64 -7.66
N GLY A 261 3.99 15.17 -7.39
CA GLY A 261 3.12 15.75 -8.41
C GLY A 261 3.69 17.02 -9.01
N GLY A 262 4.26 17.89 -8.16
CA GLY A 262 4.98 19.08 -8.58
C GLY A 262 6.13 18.74 -9.53
N PHE A 263 7.02 17.84 -9.14
CA PHE A 263 8.15 17.41 -9.98
C PHE A 263 7.69 16.79 -11.30
N ALA A 264 6.66 15.94 -11.28
CA ALA A 264 6.09 15.36 -12.49
C ALA A 264 5.55 16.45 -13.45
N LEU A 265 4.87 17.47 -12.92
CA LEU A 265 4.37 18.60 -13.71
C LEU A 265 5.49 19.49 -14.25
N PHE A 266 6.62 19.62 -13.54
CA PHE A 266 7.81 20.35 -13.99
C PHE A 266 8.61 19.61 -15.06
N TYR A 267 8.61 18.28 -15.00
CA TYR A 267 9.27 17.41 -15.97
C TYR A 267 8.63 17.50 -17.35
N TYR A 268 7.29 17.67 -17.44
CA TYR A 268 6.59 17.77 -18.72
C TYR A 268 6.51 19.22 -19.23
N PRO A 269 7.22 19.61 -20.32
CA PRO A 269 7.37 21.02 -20.72
C PRO A 269 6.04 21.73 -21.02
N ARG A 270 5.07 21.00 -21.57
CA ARG A 270 3.73 21.52 -21.90
C ARG A 270 2.87 21.75 -20.66
N ALA A 271 3.11 21.02 -19.57
CA ALA A 271 2.40 21.17 -18.29
C ALA A 271 3.04 22.22 -17.38
N ARG A 272 4.33 22.52 -17.55
CA ARG A 272 5.11 23.46 -16.70
C ARG A 272 4.42 24.82 -16.50
N LYS A 273 3.82 25.40 -17.55
CA LYS A 273 3.10 26.69 -17.45
C LYS A 273 1.84 26.60 -16.58
N TYR A 274 1.18 25.45 -16.57
CA TYR A 274 0.02 25.19 -15.70
C TYR A 274 0.47 24.82 -14.30
N ALA A 275 1.62 24.13 -14.15
CA ALA A 275 2.25 23.83 -12.87
C ALA A 275 2.54 25.12 -12.08
N TRP A 276 3.13 26.13 -12.72
CA TRP A 276 3.38 27.43 -12.09
C TRP A 276 2.09 28.15 -11.69
N ARG A 277 1.06 28.14 -12.55
CA ARG A 277 -0.24 28.76 -12.24
C ARG A 277 -0.96 28.06 -11.09
N LEU A 278 -0.96 26.73 -11.08
CA LEU A 278 -1.54 25.93 -10.01
C LEU A 278 -0.75 26.11 -8.71
N GLY A 279 0.59 26.11 -8.78
CA GLY A 279 1.45 26.36 -7.63
C GLY A 279 1.22 27.73 -7.02
N LEU A 280 1.07 28.77 -7.84
CA LEU A 280 0.69 30.12 -7.38
C LEU A 280 -0.70 30.15 -6.75
N ALA A 281 -1.68 29.47 -7.35
CA ALA A 281 -3.03 29.38 -6.80
C ALA A 281 -3.06 28.63 -5.46
N VAL A 282 -2.32 27.52 -5.34
CA VAL A 282 -2.19 26.76 -4.09
C VAL A 282 -1.43 27.58 -3.04
N ALA A 283 -0.34 28.26 -3.40
CA ALA A 283 0.39 29.15 -2.49
C ALA A 283 -0.51 30.29 -2.00
N ALA A 284 -1.29 30.92 -2.89
CA ALA A 284 -2.26 31.94 -2.53
C ALA A 284 -3.35 31.39 -1.60
N LEU A 285 -3.85 30.18 -1.85
CA LEU A 285 -4.83 29.51 -0.99
C LEU A 285 -4.24 29.20 0.39
N VAL A 286 -3.01 28.68 0.46
CA VAL A 286 -2.32 28.40 1.73
C VAL A 286 -2.11 29.70 2.51
N VAL A 287 -1.64 30.76 1.86
CA VAL A 287 -1.50 32.08 2.48
C VAL A 287 -2.85 32.61 2.95
N ALA A 288 -3.91 32.48 2.15
CA ALA A 288 -5.24 32.90 2.54
C ALA A 288 -5.76 32.11 3.76
N VAL A 289 -5.60 30.78 3.78
CA VAL A 289 -5.99 29.94 4.92
C VAL A 289 -5.25 30.35 6.20
N VAL A 290 -3.94 30.61 6.10
CA VAL A 290 -3.10 31.03 7.25
C VAL A 290 -3.46 32.44 7.72
N VAL A 291 -3.60 33.40 6.79
CA VAL A 291 -3.88 34.81 7.12
C VAL A 291 -5.31 35.00 7.66
N LEU A 292 -6.27 34.26 7.11
CA LEU A 292 -7.68 34.30 7.52
C LEU A 292 -7.98 33.35 8.70
N ASP A 293 -6.97 32.66 9.22
CA ASP A 293 -7.05 31.65 10.27
C ASP A 293 -8.16 30.59 10.07
N VAL A 294 -8.38 30.19 8.82
CA VAL A 294 -9.45 29.26 8.46
C VAL A 294 -9.11 27.88 9.03
N GLY A 295 -9.95 27.40 9.95
CA GLY A 295 -9.76 26.09 10.60
C GLY A 295 -8.76 26.12 11.77
N SER A 296 -8.55 27.27 12.41
CA SER A 296 -7.75 27.39 13.65
C SER A 296 -6.26 27.08 13.43
N THR A 297 -5.73 27.48 12.28
CA THR A 297 -4.31 27.32 11.93
C THR A 297 -3.35 27.95 12.94
N GLY A 298 -3.75 29.03 13.62
CA GLY A 298 -3.00 29.63 14.73
C GLY A 298 -2.80 28.65 15.90
N GLN A 299 -3.83 27.89 16.28
CA GLN A 299 -3.73 26.86 17.31
C GLN A 299 -2.89 25.66 16.85
N ALA A 300 -2.99 25.28 15.56
CA ALA A 300 -2.15 24.25 14.98
C ALA A 300 -0.68 24.69 14.95
N TYR A 301 -0.40 25.95 14.62
CA TYR A 301 0.92 26.56 14.68
C TYR A 301 1.47 26.57 16.10
N GLU A 302 0.67 26.98 17.09
CA GLU A 302 1.07 26.93 18.50
C GLU A 302 1.36 25.50 18.96
N ARG A 303 0.54 24.50 18.60
CA ARG A 303 0.82 23.08 18.90
C ARG A 303 2.10 22.55 18.25
N ILE A 304 2.43 23.01 17.04
CA ILE A 304 3.57 22.51 16.25
C ILE A 304 4.87 23.27 16.57
N PHE A 305 4.82 24.52 17.03
CA PHE A 305 6.01 25.35 17.16
C PHE A 305 6.20 25.98 18.55
N VAL A 306 5.14 26.14 19.35
CA VAL A 306 5.18 26.90 20.63
C VAL A 306 4.98 25.99 21.84
N ALA A 307 4.07 25.02 21.77
CA ALA A 307 3.90 24.01 22.82
C ALA A 307 5.11 23.05 22.79
N GLY A 308 5.79 22.87 23.93
CA GLY A 308 7.03 22.11 24.11
C GLY A 308 7.05 20.65 23.60
N ALA A 309 5.94 20.14 23.04
CA ALA A 309 5.92 18.93 22.23
C ALA A 309 6.83 19.03 20.98
N ALA A 310 7.01 20.23 20.41
CA ALA A 310 7.86 20.46 19.25
C ALA A 310 9.36 20.47 19.58
N SER A 311 9.74 21.07 20.71
CA SER A 311 11.13 21.09 21.18
C SER A 311 11.56 19.71 21.69
N MET A 312 10.69 18.98 22.39
CA MET A 312 10.93 17.57 22.73
C MET A 312 10.96 16.68 21.50
N ALA A 313 10.01 16.76 20.57
CA ALA A 313 10.01 15.91 19.38
C ALA A 313 11.15 16.21 18.40
N ARG A 314 11.63 17.47 18.30
CA ARG A 314 12.76 17.83 17.43
C ARG A 314 14.10 17.44 18.04
N SER A 315 14.31 17.68 19.33
CA SER A 315 15.53 17.24 20.03
C SER A 315 15.61 15.71 20.05
N VAL A 316 14.52 15.01 20.38
CA VAL A 316 14.45 13.54 20.32
C VAL A 316 14.70 13.01 18.90
N ARG A 317 14.17 13.64 17.84
CA ARG A 317 14.47 13.22 16.46
C ARG A 317 15.93 13.40 16.07
N ILE A 318 16.56 14.51 16.48
CA ILE A 318 17.98 14.76 16.22
C ILE A 318 18.83 13.75 17.00
N THR A 319 18.53 13.52 18.27
CA THR A 319 19.19 12.50 19.09
C THR A 319 19.02 11.10 18.49
N ASN A 320 17.81 10.74 18.04
CA ASN A 320 17.56 9.48 17.36
C ASN A 320 18.39 9.38 16.08
N TRP A 321 18.46 10.42 15.24
CA TRP A 321 19.30 10.42 14.04
C TRP A 321 20.78 10.24 14.34
N ILE A 322 21.29 10.90 15.39
CA ILE A 322 22.68 10.76 15.82
C ILE A 322 22.93 9.34 16.34
N ALA A 323 22.01 8.79 17.14
CA ALA A 323 22.08 7.41 17.62
C ALA A 323 22.05 6.41 16.45
N CYS A 324 21.16 6.59 15.47
CA CYS A 324 21.12 5.79 14.23
C CYS A 324 22.46 5.83 13.50
N TRP A 325 23.02 7.03 13.35
CA TRP A 325 24.29 7.23 12.66
C TRP A 325 25.45 6.58 13.41
N GLN A 326 25.49 6.71 14.74
CA GLN A 326 26.51 6.09 15.56
C GLN A 326 26.40 4.57 15.53
N MET A 327 25.20 4.01 15.68
CA MET A 327 24.95 2.58 15.49
C MET A 327 25.43 2.11 14.12
N MET A 328 25.27 2.93 13.08
CA MET A 328 25.70 2.58 11.71
C MET A 328 27.21 2.54 11.59
N LEU A 329 27.90 3.43 12.29
CA LEU A 329 29.36 3.38 12.35
C LEU A 329 29.84 2.17 13.14
N ASP A 330 29.22 1.91 14.31
CA ASP A 330 29.62 0.85 15.23
C ASP A 330 29.36 -0.55 14.67
N SER A 331 28.35 -0.70 13.81
CA SER A 331 27.97 -1.95 13.19
C SER A 331 28.49 -2.12 11.76
N TYR A 332 29.36 -1.21 11.29
CA TYR A 332 29.84 -1.16 9.90
C TYR A 332 28.70 -1.10 8.86
N GLY A 333 27.58 -0.49 9.25
CA GLY A 333 26.37 -0.38 8.46
C GLY A 333 25.50 -1.63 8.48
N LEU A 334 25.86 -2.72 9.19
CA LEU A 334 25.06 -3.95 9.27
C LEU A 334 24.18 -3.97 10.53
N GLY A 335 23.12 -4.77 10.60
CA GLY A 335 22.31 -4.90 11.83
C GLY A 335 21.37 -3.73 12.13
N ILE A 336 21.34 -2.70 11.28
CA ILE A 336 20.33 -1.64 11.32
C ILE A 336 19.17 -2.06 10.41
N GLY A 337 18.38 -3.02 10.91
CA GLY A 337 16.99 -3.18 10.50
C GLY A 337 16.12 -2.29 11.37
N ALA A 338 14.94 -1.94 10.89
CA ALA A 338 14.02 -1.28 11.79
C ALA A 338 13.49 -2.32 12.78
N GLY A 339 13.89 -2.09 14.03
CA GLY A 339 13.79 -3.02 15.15
C GLY A 339 15.03 -2.98 16.04
N GLY A 340 16.16 -2.50 15.50
CA GLY A 340 17.32 -2.10 16.31
C GLY A 340 17.09 -0.85 17.20
N TYR A 341 15.89 -0.26 17.13
CA TYR A 341 15.49 0.91 17.93
C TYR A 341 14.89 0.56 19.28
N ALA A 342 14.79 -0.73 19.61
CA ALA A 342 14.31 -1.19 20.91
C ALA A 342 15.40 -1.03 21.99
N GLU A 343 15.75 0.22 22.30
CA GLU A 343 16.29 0.63 23.61
C GLU A 343 15.60 1.93 24.09
#